data_AF-A0A0C3EGR0-F1
#
_entry.id   AF-A0A0C3EGR0-F1
#
_cell.length_a   1.000
_cell.length_b   1.000
_cell.length_c   1.000
_cell.angle_alpha   90.00
_cell.angle_beta   90.00
_cell.angle_gamma   90.00
#
_symmetry.space_group_name_H-M   'P 1'
#
loop_
_entity.id
_entity.type
_entity.pdbx_description
1 polymer ?
#
loop_
_entity_poly.entity_id
_entity_poly.type
_entity_poly.pdbx_seq_one_letter_code
_entity_poly.pdbx_strand_id
1 'polypeptide(L)'
;MYGVLTRAALRSQPRIPHLHNSLRYLSTPPSQPPPQPPSQPTPAPQSLSLDFQPTLPQLPPSSNAEGAGERTGAKSSKNSLSSIERRRQYLGRVALGVLGLAVGVQVALMGREWEEGELKRKKMTLAEAPSTRWSRTTTRFADLFDYFKEPAYTELLPPPMPPPHGKPYTLLLSIDDLLVTSTWDREHGWRTAKRPGVDYFIAYLSQFYEVVIFTSQYFYTATPIVEKLDPYGMFIQHRLFRESTRSVNGQIVKDLSYLNRDLSKVVIVDTHPEHIGLHPDNAVIPPKWDGNPGDKGLVALIPFLESIGIYKPPDVRPILKAYQGKDIPIEYAKREAEDKQVHVENWMKKGKGVDVKFSSLFSASSTPSSPIPLTYLEQKRREAQSLYLEEMAFIEKNKPEFERLIEEDKKAQVSQMPDNLFGVLGAMTGASPRGGAGAGAGGEVSGKDGKGEEVKVKVA
;
A
#
# COMPACT_ATOMS: atom_id res chain seq x y z
N MET A 1 -49.98 -50.75 -22.22
CA MET A 1 -49.12 -51.84 -22.73
C MET A 1 -48.13 -51.24 -23.72
N TYR A 2 -46.82 -51.35 -23.42
CA TYR A 2 -45.62 -51.20 -24.29
C TYR A 2 -45.55 -49.98 -25.25
N GLY A 3 -44.50 -49.16 -25.35
CA GLY A 3 -43.14 -49.15 -24.82
C GLY A 3 -42.30 -48.09 -25.58
N VAL A 4 -41.41 -47.43 -24.85
CA VAL A 4 -40.00 -47.04 -25.15
C VAL A 4 -39.57 -46.44 -26.52
N LEU A 5 -38.67 -45.45 -26.41
CA LEU A 5 -37.55 -45.01 -27.31
C LEU A 5 -37.74 -43.67 -28.05
N THR A 6 -37.12 -42.54 -27.69
CA THR A 6 -35.69 -42.10 -27.60
C THR A 6 -35.07 -41.64 -28.94
N ARG A 7 -34.66 -40.35 -28.94
CA ARG A 7 -33.54 -39.66 -29.65
C ARG A 7 -33.44 -39.57 -31.19
N ALA A 8 -33.37 -38.29 -31.59
CA ALA A 8 -32.23 -37.59 -32.20
C ALA A 8 -31.67 -38.10 -33.54
N ALA A 9 -31.92 -37.28 -34.56
CA ALA A 9 -31.33 -37.36 -35.89
C ALA A 9 -29.87 -36.87 -35.89
N LEU A 10 -28.97 -37.74 -36.34
CA LEU A 10 -27.64 -37.44 -36.85
C LEU A 10 -27.70 -37.50 -38.40
N ARG A 11 -27.33 -36.43 -39.08
CA ARG A 11 -26.94 -36.42 -40.51
C ARG A 11 -25.99 -35.25 -40.73
N SER A 12 -24.70 -35.53 -40.82
CA SER A 12 -23.92 -35.69 -42.06
C SER A 12 -23.37 -34.37 -42.60
N GLN A 13 -22.09 -34.15 -42.30
CA GLN A 13 -21.18 -33.24 -43.01
C GLN A 13 -21.12 -33.56 -44.51
N PRO A 14 -20.79 -32.57 -45.35
CA PRO A 14 -19.83 -32.84 -46.42
C PRO A 14 -18.68 -31.82 -46.48
N ARG A 15 -17.51 -32.34 -46.90
CA ARG A 15 -16.21 -31.68 -47.07
C ARG A 15 -16.09 -30.92 -48.40
N ILE A 16 -15.51 -29.72 -48.32
CA ILE A 16 -14.36 -29.12 -49.06
C ILE A 16 -14.33 -29.20 -50.61
N PRO A 17 -13.93 -28.11 -51.30
CA PRO A 17 -12.64 -28.17 -51.97
C PRO A 17 -11.76 -26.91 -51.79
N HIS A 18 -10.45 -27.17 -51.69
CA HIS A 18 -9.36 -26.20 -51.81
C HIS A 18 -9.24 -25.71 -53.24
N LEU A 19 -9.01 -24.40 -53.43
CA LEU A 19 -8.28 -23.88 -54.57
C LEU A 19 -7.36 -22.74 -54.14
N HIS A 20 -6.09 -22.94 -54.48
CA HIS A 20 -4.99 -22.00 -54.48
C HIS A 20 -5.38 -20.70 -55.19
N ASN A 21 -4.96 -19.55 -54.63
CA ASN A 21 -4.59 -18.44 -55.47
C ASN A 21 -3.32 -17.77 -54.93
N SER A 22 -2.28 -17.82 -55.76
CA SER A 22 -0.98 -17.22 -55.56
C SER A 22 -1.03 -15.75 -55.97
N LEU A 23 -0.71 -14.84 -55.05
CA LEU A 23 -0.16 -13.54 -55.43
C LEU A 23 1.07 -13.29 -54.56
N ARG A 24 2.22 -13.43 -55.21
CA ARG A 24 3.53 -13.02 -54.72
C ARG A 24 3.50 -11.50 -54.51
N TYR A 25 3.75 -11.04 -53.29
CA TYR A 25 4.36 -9.75 -53.06
C TYR A 25 5.57 -9.94 -52.16
N LEU A 26 6.66 -9.37 -52.65
CA LEU A 26 8.02 -9.57 -52.19
C LEU A 26 8.21 -9.07 -50.76
N SER A 27 8.93 -9.87 -49.99
CA SER A 27 9.68 -9.46 -48.81
C SER A 27 10.70 -8.38 -49.19
N THR A 28 10.45 -7.14 -48.76
CA THR A 28 11.43 -6.05 -48.81
C THR A 28 12.05 -5.88 -47.43
N PRO A 29 13.37 -5.92 -47.27
CA PRO A 29 14.03 -5.65 -46.00
C PRO A 29 13.89 -4.17 -45.61
N PRO A 30 14.03 -3.81 -44.31
CA PRO A 30 13.88 -2.44 -43.85
C PRO A 30 14.93 -1.53 -44.51
N SER A 31 14.48 -0.40 -45.07
CA SER A 31 15.33 0.60 -45.71
C SER A 31 16.26 1.26 -44.69
N GLN A 32 17.56 1.28 -44.98
CA GLN A 32 18.51 2.15 -44.32
C GLN A 32 18.18 3.64 -44.62
N PRO A 33 18.26 4.55 -43.64
CA PRO A 33 18.21 5.98 -43.91
C PRO A 33 19.51 6.46 -44.59
N PRO A 34 19.48 7.57 -45.34
CA PRO A 34 20.63 8.06 -46.11
C PRO A 34 21.80 8.51 -45.21
N PRO A 35 23.05 8.52 -45.74
CA PRO A 35 24.24 8.85 -44.96
C PRO A 35 24.22 10.33 -44.54
N GLN A 36 24.39 10.58 -43.25
CA GLN A 36 24.65 11.91 -42.72
C GLN A 36 26.10 12.34 -43.06
N PRO A 37 26.35 13.63 -43.38
CA PRO A 37 27.71 14.15 -43.52
C PRO A 37 28.44 14.10 -42.15
N PRO A 38 29.78 14.04 -42.13
CA PRO A 38 30.55 13.81 -40.90
C PRO A 38 30.37 14.96 -39.91
N SER A 39 29.67 14.68 -38.81
CA SER A 39 29.56 15.56 -37.66
C SER A 39 30.85 15.51 -36.84
N GLN A 40 31.40 16.70 -36.61
CA GLN A 40 32.50 16.95 -35.68
C GLN A 40 32.12 16.47 -34.28
N PRO A 41 33.07 15.96 -33.48
CA PRO A 41 32.78 15.54 -32.12
C PRO A 41 32.57 16.76 -31.21
N THR A 42 31.30 17.02 -30.88
CA THR A 42 30.90 17.91 -29.77
C THR A 42 30.69 17.04 -28.51
N PRO A 43 31.24 17.40 -27.34
CA PRO A 43 31.38 16.49 -26.21
C PRO A 43 30.06 16.20 -25.48
N ALA A 44 29.94 14.95 -25.01
CA ALA A 44 28.87 14.47 -24.13
C ALA A 44 28.95 15.12 -22.72
N PRO A 45 27.82 15.23 -22.00
CA PRO A 45 27.79 15.78 -20.65
C PRO A 45 28.54 14.87 -19.68
N GLN A 46 29.47 15.46 -18.94
CA GLN A 46 30.33 14.78 -17.98
C GLN A 46 29.49 14.26 -16.80
N SER A 47 29.49 12.93 -16.64
CA SER A 47 29.24 12.30 -15.34
C SER A 47 30.24 12.85 -14.34
N LEU A 48 29.76 13.31 -13.18
CA LEU A 48 30.56 13.77 -12.05
C LEU A 48 31.43 12.62 -11.50
N SER A 49 32.61 12.42 -12.09
CA SER A 49 33.72 11.70 -11.46
C SER A 49 34.52 12.70 -10.63
N LEU A 50 34.40 12.59 -9.30
CA LEU A 50 35.23 13.30 -8.33
C LEU A 50 36.66 12.73 -8.37
N ASP A 51 37.47 13.18 -9.34
CA ASP A 51 38.91 12.95 -9.31
C ASP A 51 39.59 14.02 -8.45
N PHE A 52 39.92 13.65 -7.22
CA PHE A 52 40.65 14.48 -6.28
C PHE A 52 42.16 14.36 -6.56
N GLN A 53 42.72 15.29 -7.32
CA GLN A 53 44.16 15.36 -7.58
C GLN A 53 44.76 16.53 -6.79
N PRO A 54 45.64 16.31 -5.79
CA PRO A 54 46.22 17.40 -5.02
C PRO A 54 47.35 18.06 -5.84
N THR A 55 47.17 19.32 -6.20
CA THR A 55 48.17 20.16 -6.88
C THR A 55 49.29 20.52 -5.89
N LEU A 56 50.52 20.08 -6.16
CA LEU A 56 51.71 20.56 -5.45
C LEU A 56 52.25 21.85 -6.11
N PRO A 57 52.84 22.81 -5.35
CA PRO A 57 53.35 24.06 -5.91
C PRO A 57 54.62 23.85 -6.76
N GLN A 58 54.68 24.46 -7.94
CA GLN A 58 55.88 24.52 -8.78
C GLN A 58 56.92 25.47 -8.19
N LEU A 59 58.15 24.98 -7.97
CA LEU A 59 59.36 25.78 -7.73
C LEU A 59 60.03 26.14 -9.08
N PRO A 60 60.74 27.29 -9.17
CA PRO A 60 61.26 27.83 -10.43
C PRO A 60 62.47 27.05 -10.98
N PRO A 61 62.77 27.16 -12.29
CA PRO A 61 63.79 26.35 -12.94
C PRO A 61 65.20 26.86 -12.62
N SER A 62 66.05 26.01 -12.04
CA SER A 62 67.48 26.26 -11.95
C SER A 62 68.20 25.81 -13.23
N SER A 63 69.12 26.68 -13.65
CA SER A 63 69.96 26.62 -14.85
C SER A 63 70.84 25.37 -14.95
N ASN A 64 71.07 24.96 -16.20
CA ASN A 64 72.06 23.98 -16.63
C ASN A 64 73.42 24.17 -15.95
N ALA A 65 73.91 23.10 -15.32
CA ALA A 65 75.33 22.88 -15.08
C ALA A 65 75.63 21.42 -15.39
N GLU A 66 76.40 21.20 -16.46
CA GLU A 66 77.01 19.93 -16.79
C GLU A 66 77.94 19.51 -15.66
N GLY A 67 77.62 18.39 -15.00
CA GLY A 67 78.47 17.72 -14.03
C GLY A 67 78.36 16.23 -14.28
N ALA A 68 79.44 15.64 -14.79
CA ALA A 68 79.60 14.21 -14.97
C ALA A 68 79.35 13.47 -13.64
N GLY A 69 78.24 12.75 -13.55
CA GLY A 69 77.92 11.82 -12.47
C GLY A 69 77.72 10.43 -13.05
N GLU A 70 78.59 9.50 -12.69
CA GLU A 70 78.53 8.10 -13.05
C GLU A 70 77.12 7.52 -12.85
N ARG A 71 76.65 6.77 -13.85
CA ARG A 71 75.42 5.98 -13.75
C ARG A 71 75.66 4.88 -12.73
N THR A 72 75.21 5.09 -11.49
CA THR A 72 75.17 4.01 -10.51
C THR A 72 74.19 2.94 -11.02
N GLY A 73 74.74 1.79 -11.40
CA GLY A 73 74.00 0.60 -11.85
C GLY A 73 73.21 -0.08 -10.72
N ALA A 74 72.45 0.69 -9.95
CA ALA A 74 71.53 0.14 -8.97
C ALA A 74 70.26 -0.32 -9.67
N LYS A 75 70.17 -1.63 -9.90
CA LYS A 75 68.91 -2.29 -10.28
C LYS A 75 67.87 -1.96 -9.21
N SER A 76 66.94 -1.05 -9.52
CA SER A 76 65.77 -0.79 -8.67
C SER A 76 65.03 -2.11 -8.49
N SER A 77 65.14 -2.68 -7.29
CA SER A 77 64.47 -3.93 -6.96
C SER A 77 62.98 -3.71 -7.17
N LYS A 78 62.36 -4.51 -8.05
CA LYS A 78 60.96 -4.40 -8.49
C LYS A 78 59.89 -4.46 -7.39
N ASN A 79 60.24 -4.37 -6.11
CA ASN A 79 59.35 -4.40 -4.95
C ASN A 79 59.86 -3.59 -3.74
N SER A 80 60.60 -2.49 -3.92
CA SER A 80 60.86 -1.58 -2.79
C SER A 80 59.67 -0.65 -2.59
N LEU A 81 58.67 -1.09 -1.83
CA LEU A 81 57.56 -0.22 -1.41
C LEU A 81 58.16 1.00 -0.69
N SER A 82 57.69 2.19 -1.06
CA SER A 82 58.08 3.44 -0.39
C SER A 82 57.87 3.32 1.12
N SER A 83 58.70 3.98 1.93
CA SER A 83 58.59 3.96 3.39
C SER A 83 57.19 4.36 3.88
N ILE A 84 56.52 5.26 3.14
CA ILE A 84 55.15 5.68 3.37
C ILE A 84 54.16 4.54 3.08
N GLU A 85 54.36 3.79 2.00
CA GLU A 85 53.52 2.66 1.61
C GLU A 85 53.66 1.49 2.60
N ARG A 86 54.88 1.21 3.07
CA ARG A 86 55.14 0.22 4.12
C ARG A 86 54.47 0.62 5.45
N ARG A 87 54.50 1.91 5.81
CA ARG A 87 53.79 2.45 6.99
C ARG A 87 52.28 2.32 6.83
N ARG A 88 51.72 2.61 5.65
CA ARG A 88 50.29 2.44 5.36
C ARG A 88 49.85 0.99 5.44
N GLN A 89 50.63 0.05 4.89
CA GLN A 89 50.34 -1.38 5.01
C GLN A 89 50.45 -1.89 6.45
N TYR A 90 51.43 -1.42 7.21
CA TYR A 90 51.55 -1.73 8.62
C TYR A 90 50.36 -1.19 9.42
N LEU A 91 50.01 0.08 9.24
CA LEU A 91 48.83 0.69 9.87
C LEU A 91 47.54 -0.01 9.45
N GLY A 92 47.40 -0.41 8.18
CA GLY A 92 46.26 -1.19 7.69
C GLY A 92 46.17 -2.56 8.36
N ARG A 93 47.29 -3.26 8.56
CA ARG A 93 47.33 -4.54 9.29
C ARG A 93 47.00 -4.36 10.77
N VAL A 94 47.51 -3.30 11.40
CA VAL A 94 47.17 -2.96 12.78
C VAL A 94 45.69 -2.62 12.91
N ALA A 95 45.15 -1.81 11.99
CA ALA A 95 43.72 -1.46 11.96
C ALA A 95 42.84 -2.70 11.78
N LEU A 96 43.20 -3.62 10.88
CA LEU A 96 42.51 -4.91 10.73
C LEU A 96 42.61 -5.78 11.99
N GLY A 97 43.76 -5.77 12.67
CA GLY A 97 43.94 -6.46 13.95
C GLY A 97 43.05 -5.89 15.06
N VAL A 98 42.95 -4.56 15.17
CA VAL A 98 42.06 -3.87 16.11
C VAL A 98 40.59 -4.14 15.78
N LEU A 99 40.21 -4.09 14.49
CA LEU A 99 38.86 -4.43 14.04
C LEU A 99 38.51 -5.88 14.38
N GLY A 100 39.43 -6.82 14.14
CA GLY A 100 39.26 -8.23 14.49
C GLY A 100 39.09 -8.45 16.00
N LEU A 101 39.87 -7.76 16.82
CA LEU A 101 39.69 -7.78 18.29
C LEU A 101 38.33 -7.20 18.69
N ALA A 102 37.91 -6.08 18.11
CA ALA A 102 36.60 -5.47 18.39
C ALA A 102 35.45 -6.41 18.01
N VAL A 103 35.51 -7.06 16.84
CA VAL A 103 34.53 -8.07 16.41
C VAL A 103 34.54 -9.28 17.36
N GLY A 104 35.72 -9.77 17.76
CA GLY A 104 35.84 -10.88 18.71
C GLY A 104 35.23 -10.58 20.08
N VAL A 105 35.48 -9.38 20.61
CA VAL A 105 34.85 -8.88 21.84
C VAL A 105 33.33 -8.78 21.66
N GLN A 106 32.86 -8.25 20.54
CA GLN A 106 31.43 -8.12 20.25
C GLN A 106 30.74 -9.49 20.18
N VAL A 107 31.33 -10.48 19.52
CA VAL A 107 30.81 -11.86 19.45
C VAL A 107 30.76 -12.50 20.84
N ALA A 108 31.77 -12.25 21.68
CA ALA A 108 31.79 -12.73 23.07
C ALA A 108 30.67 -12.08 23.90
N LEU A 109 30.44 -10.77 23.74
CA LEU A 109 29.35 -10.04 24.39
C LEU A 109 27.96 -10.52 23.91
N MET A 110 27.81 -10.84 22.61
CA MET A 110 26.58 -11.47 22.10
C MET A 110 26.30 -12.86 22.71
N GLY A 111 27.30 -13.52 23.31
CA GLY A 111 27.13 -14.79 24.03
C GLY A 111 26.67 -14.66 25.49
N ARG A 112 26.49 -13.42 26.00
CA ARG A 112 26.00 -13.11 27.34
C ARG A 112 24.68 -13.84 27.64
N GLU A 113 24.37 -14.06 28.91
CA GLU A 113 23.05 -14.55 29.32
C GLU A 113 21.94 -13.57 28.94
N TRP A 114 20.69 -14.03 28.99
CA TRP A 114 19.55 -13.20 28.66
C TRP A 114 19.17 -12.32 29.84
N GLU A 115 18.87 -11.06 29.55
CA GLU A 115 18.39 -10.11 30.54
C GLU A 115 16.85 -10.11 30.57
N GLU A 116 16.23 -9.88 31.73
CA GLU A 116 14.77 -9.90 31.87
C GLU A 116 14.06 -8.91 30.92
N GLY A 117 14.70 -7.78 30.63
CA GLY A 117 14.20 -6.79 29.67
C GLY A 117 14.26 -7.27 28.21
N GLU A 118 15.26 -8.07 27.84
CA GLU A 118 15.37 -8.68 26.50
C GLU A 118 14.32 -9.78 26.31
N LEU A 119 14.07 -10.60 27.35
CA LEU A 119 13.02 -11.63 27.36
C LEU A 119 11.63 -11.03 27.17
N LYS A 120 11.33 -9.96 27.90
CA LYS A 120 10.03 -9.27 27.82
C LYS A 120 9.77 -8.69 26.43
N ARG A 121 10.78 -8.07 25.82
CA ARG A 121 10.67 -7.55 24.44
C ARG A 121 10.37 -8.65 23.43
N LYS A 122 11.00 -9.82 23.59
CA LYS A 122 10.84 -10.97 22.70
C LYS A 122 9.63 -11.86 23.01
N LYS A 123 8.89 -11.59 24.08
CA LYS A 123 7.79 -12.45 24.57
C LYS A 123 8.22 -13.92 24.77
N MET A 124 9.50 -14.17 25.10
CA MET A 124 10.04 -15.51 25.35
C MET A 124 10.10 -15.80 26.86
N THR A 125 9.80 -17.04 27.25
CA THR A 125 9.98 -17.50 28.63
C THR A 125 11.40 -18.06 28.83
N LEU A 126 11.92 -18.03 30.06
CA LEU A 126 13.26 -18.51 30.38
C LEU A 126 13.48 -19.99 30.02
N ALA A 127 12.40 -20.77 29.97
CA ALA A 127 12.41 -22.19 29.62
C ALA A 127 12.54 -22.47 28.11
N GLU A 128 12.13 -21.51 27.27
CA GLU A 128 12.17 -21.63 25.80
C GLU A 128 13.47 -21.05 25.22
N ALA A 129 14.19 -20.26 26.01
CA ALA A 129 15.40 -19.58 25.58
C ALA A 129 16.59 -20.55 25.39
N PRO A 130 17.39 -20.40 24.32
CA PRO A 130 18.53 -21.27 24.08
C PRO A 130 19.60 -21.12 25.18
N SER A 131 19.97 -22.24 25.81
CA SER A 131 20.90 -22.29 26.95
C SER A 131 22.39 -22.26 26.54
N THR A 132 22.70 -22.68 25.32
CA THR A 132 24.08 -22.70 24.80
C THR A 132 24.56 -21.31 24.39
N ARG A 133 25.81 -20.95 24.76
CA ARG A 133 26.44 -19.66 24.41
C ARG A 133 26.40 -19.38 22.91
N TRP A 134 26.72 -20.38 22.08
CA TRP A 134 26.68 -20.27 20.63
C TRP A 134 25.27 -19.99 20.11
N SER A 135 24.26 -20.73 20.58
CA SER A 135 22.87 -20.54 20.18
C SER A 135 22.36 -19.14 20.51
N ARG A 136 22.76 -18.56 21.66
CA ARG A 136 22.45 -17.16 22.00
C ARG A 136 23.08 -16.18 21.02
N THR A 137 24.37 -16.37 20.70
CA THR A 137 25.08 -15.54 19.73
C THR A 137 24.43 -15.62 18.35
N THR A 138 24.05 -16.82 17.89
CA THR A 138 23.40 -16.98 16.58
C THR A 138 22.01 -16.37 16.55
N THR A 139 21.22 -16.47 17.63
CA THR A 139 19.91 -15.81 17.71
C THR A 139 20.07 -14.29 17.71
N ARG A 140 20.98 -13.73 18.52
CA ARG A 140 21.25 -12.28 18.53
C ARG A 140 21.79 -11.75 17.20
N PHE A 141 22.58 -12.56 16.49
CA PHE A 141 23.03 -12.23 15.15
C PHE A 141 21.88 -12.26 14.14
N ALA A 142 20.97 -13.23 14.26
CA ALA A 142 19.76 -13.28 13.44
C ALA A 142 18.85 -12.07 13.71
N ASP A 143 18.71 -11.65 14.97
CA ASP A 143 17.93 -10.47 15.36
C ASP A 143 18.41 -9.18 14.68
N LEU A 144 19.71 -9.08 14.39
CA LEU A 144 20.27 -7.94 13.67
C LEU A 144 19.64 -7.77 12.28
N PHE A 145 19.13 -8.86 11.71
CA PHE A 145 18.41 -8.88 10.44
C PHE A 145 16.88 -8.92 10.61
N ASP A 146 16.35 -9.00 11.83
CA ASP A 146 14.91 -9.03 12.06
C ASP A 146 14.23 -7.71 11.69
N TYR A 147 14.96 -6.59 11.70
CA TYR A 147 14.50 -5.32 11.12
C TYR A 147 14.01 -5.47 9.66
N PHE A 148 14.57 -6.42 8.89
CA PHE A 148 14.16 -6.67 7.51
C PHE A 148 13.01 -7.68 7.37
N LYS A 149 12.61 -8.36 8.46
CA LYS A 149 11.64 -9.47 8.47
C LYS A 149 10.38 -9.17 9.27
N GLU A 150 10.53 -8.51 10.40
CA GLU A 150 9.45 -8.13 11.31
C GLU A 150 8.87 -6.77 10.91
N PRO A 151 7.57 -6.52 11.20
CA PRO A 151 7.00 -5.21 10.93
C PRO A 151 7.67 -4.16 11.82
N ALA A 152 7.73 -2.92 11.36
CA ALA A 152 8.39 -1.82 12.08
C ALA A 152 7.83 -1.57 13.51
N TYR A 153 6.61 -2.06 13.80
CA TYR A 153 5.92 -1.90 15.08
C TYR A 153 5.40 -3.23 15.62
N THR A 154 5.43 -3.38 16.95
CA THR A 154 4.89 -4.55 17.66
C THR A 154 3.37 -4.63 17.57
N GLU A 155 2.71 -3.48 17.43
CA GLU A 155 1.27 -3.34 17.22
C GLU A 155 1.07 -2.33 16.09
N LEU A 156 0.31 -2.72 15.07
CA LEU A 156 0.11 -1.93 13.86
C LEU A 156 -0.97 -0.86 14.05
N LEU A 157 -1.96 -1.12 14.92
CA LEU A 157 -3.07 -0.21 15.18
C LEU A 157 -3.10 0.21 16.65
N PRO A 158 -3.54 1.45 16.95
CA PRO A 158 -3.83 1.87 18.31
C PRO A 158 -4.95 1.00 18.91
N PRO A 159 -5.11 0.97 20.25
CA PRO A 159 -6.19 0.24 20.89
C PRO A 159 -7.56 0.72 20.36
N PRO A 160 -8.56 -0.17 20.27
CA PRO A 160 -9.88 0.19 19.78
C PRO A 160 -10.52 1.25 20.69
N MET A 161 -11.31 2.15 20.10
CA MET A 161 -12.02 3.17 20.86
C MET A 161 -13.01 2.53 21.85
N PRO A 162 -13.19 3.11 23.05
CA PRO A 162 -14.18 2.61 23.99
C PRO A 162 -15.60 2.71 23.41
N PRO A 163 -16.51 1.78 23.76
CA PRO A 163 -17.93 1.94 23.46
C PRO A 163 -18.44 3.28 24.06
N PRO A 164 -19.30 4.05 23.35
CA PRO A 164 -20.14 3.68 22.20
C PRO A 164 -19.54 4.00 20.82
N HIS A 165 -18.39 4.68 20.74
CA HIS A 165 -17.84 5.16 19.47
C HIS A 165 -17.07 4.09 18.68
N GLY A 166 -16.52 3.08 19.36
CA GLY A 166 -15.82 1.97 18.72
C GLY A 166 -16.74 1.08 17.88
N LYS A 167 -16.34 0.79 16.64
CA LYS A 167 -17.00 -0.22 15.80
C LYS A 167 -16.60 -1.62 16.29
N PRO A 168 -17.53 -2.60 16.31
CA PRO A 168 -17.25 -3.92 16.87
C PRO A 168 -16.40 -4.83 15.96
N TYR A 169 -16.42 -4.61 14.65
CA TYR A 169 -15.69 -5.40 13.66
C TYR A 169 -14.70 -4.54 12.90
N THR A 170 -13.58 -5.14 12.49
CA THR A 170 -12.56 -4.49 11.67
C THR A 170 -12.54 -5.13 10.28
N LEU A 171 -12.64 -4.31 9.24
CA LEU A 171 -12.59 -4.71 7.84
C LEU A 171 -11.30 -4.22 7.21
N LEU A 172 -10.43 -5.14 6.82
CA LEU A 172 -9.18 -4.86 6.16
C LEU A 172 -9.37 -4.95 4.65
N LEU A 173 -9.01 -3.91 3.92
CA LEU A 173 -9.15 -3.86 2.46
C LEU A 173 -7.79 -3.69 1.78
N SER A 174 -7.49 -4.56 0.82
CA SER A 174 -6.38 -4.36 -0.10
C SER A 174 -6.70 -3.25 -1.12
N ILE A 175 -5.69 -2.59 -1.69
CA ILE A 175 -5.91 -1.56 -2.72
C ILE A 175 -5.83 -2.20 -4.12
N ASP A 176 -4.68 -2.82 -4.40
CA ASP A 176 -4.33 -3.33 -5.73
C ASP A 176 -5.22 -4.48 -6.16
N ASP A 177 -5.71 -4.38 -7.39
CA ASP A 177 -6.63 -5.30 -8.06
C ASP A 177 -7.98 -5.50 -7.34
N LEU A 178 -8.18 -4.88 -6.16
CA LEU A 178 -9.43 -4.92 -5.40
C LEU A 178 -10.25 -3.64 -5.57
N LEU A 179 -9.68 -2.49 -5.21
CA LEU A 179 -10.35 -1.18 -5.19
C LEU A 179 -9.97 -0.34 -6.43
N VAL A 180 -8.72 -0.50 -6.86
CA VAL A 180 -8.16 0.17 -8.03
C VAL A 180 -7.30 -0.81 -8.81
N THR A 181 -7.11 -0.54 -10.09
CA THR A 181 -6.08 -1.21 -10.89
C THR A 181 -5.19 -0.15 -11.52
N SER A 182 -3.89 -0.39 -11.53
CA SER A 182 -2.90 0.52 -12.08
C SER A 182 -2.29 -0.11 -13.33
N THR A 183 -2.50 0.54 -14.48
CA THR A 183 -1.93 0.15 -15.77
C THR A 183 -0.81 1.10 -16.14
N TRP A 184 0.31 0.59 -16.62
CA TRP A 184 1.40 1.41 -17.15
C TRP A 184 1.38 1.42 -18.67
N ASP A 185 1.50 2.61 -19.24
CA ASP A 185 1.63 2.83 -20.68
C ASP A 185 2.86 3.69 -20.98
N ARG A 186 3.48 3.52 -22.15
CA ARG A 186 4.69 4.26 -22.54
C ARG A 186 4.41 5.75 -22.78
N GLU A 187 3.24 6.07 -23.31
CA GLU A 187 2.86 7.44 -23.65
C GLU A 187 2.39 8.22 -22.42
N HIS A 188 1.64 7.57 -21.54
CA HIS A 188 0.94 8.22 -20.42
C HIS A 188 1.50 7.87 -19.04
N GLY A 189 2.46 6.95 -18.95
CA GLY A 189 3.00 6.45 -17.70
C GLY A 189 1.99 5.62 -16.91
N TRP A 190 2.06 5.71 -15.59
CA TRP A 190 1.14 5.03 -14.67
C TRP A 190 -0.24 5.71 -14.68
N ARG A 191 -1.28 4.93 -14.95
CA ARG A 191 -2.68 5.34 -14.86
C ARG A 191 -3.40 4.41 -13.91
N THR A 192 -4.16 4.96 -12.97
CA THR A 192 -4.93 4.20 -11.99
C THR A 192 -6.41 4.37 -12.28
N ALA A 193 -7.10 3.26 -12.52
CA ALA A 193 -8.55 3.22 -12.70
C ALA A 193 -9.23 2.87 -11.37
N LYS A 194 -10.39 3.46 -11.14
CA LYS A 194 -11.20 3.24 -9.94
C LYS A 194 -12.26 2.18 -10.20
N ARG A 195 -12.38 1.18 -9.31
CA ARG A 195 -13.38 0.12 -9.47
C ARG A 195 -14.80 0.68 -9.32
N PRO A 196 -15.75 0.32 -10.21
CA PRO A 196 -17.12 0.76 -10.10
C PRO A 196 -17.72 0.45 -8.71
N GLY A 197 -18.32 1.47 -8.08
CA GLY A 197 -18.98 1.33 -6.78
C GLY A 197 -18.05 1.34 -5.56
N VAL A 198 -16.75 1.60 -5.72
CA VAL A 198 -15.81 1.62 -4.58
C VAL A 198 -16.13 2.70 -3.54
N ASP A 199 -16.54 3.89 -3.96
CA ASP A 199 -16.85 4.98 -3.02
C ASP A 199 -18.04 4.58 -2.14
N TYR A 200 -19.08 4.01 -2.78
CA TYR A 200 -20.25 3.49 -2.08
C TYR A 200 -19.89 2.32 -1.17
N PHE A 201 -19.03 1.40 -1.63
CA PHE A 201 -18.57 0.25 -0.85
C PHE A 201 -17.90 0.69 0.46
N ILE A 202 -16.96 1.63 0.38
CA ILE A 202 -16.22 2.11 1.56
C ILE A 202 -17.14 2.91 2.49
N ALA A 203 -17.90 3.86 1.95
CA ALA A 203 -18.75 4.75 2.74
C ALA A 203 -19.97 4.03 3.36
N TYR A 204 -20.50 3.00 2.71
CA TYR A 204 -21.60 2.22 3.27
C TYR A 204 -21.11 1.25 4.37
N LEU A 205 -19.97 0.59 4.16
CA LEU A 205 -19.44 -0.38 5.13
C LEU A 205 -18.80 0.27 6.37
N SER A 206 -18.32 1.51 6.28
CA SER A 206 -17.80 2.27 7.43
C SER A 206 -18.83 2.44 8.56
N GLN A 207 -20.13 2.33 8.25
CA GLN A 207 -21.19 2.35 9.26
C GLN A 207 -21.15 1.12 10.19
N PHE A 208 -20.72 -0.02 9.66
CA PHE A 208 -20.71 -1.30 10.38
C PHE A 208 -19.30 -1.69 10.88
N TYR A 209 -18.27 -1.34 10.12
CA TYR A 209 -16.89 -1.77 10.32
C TYR A 209 -15.96 -0.59 10.60
N GLU A 210 -14.91 -0.84 11.38
CA GLU A 210 -13.66 -0.08 11.31
C GLU A 210 -12.95 -0.49 10.02
N VAL A 211 -12.99 0.38 9.01
CA VAL A 211 -12.35 0.18 7.71
C VAL A 211 -10.88 0.56 7.79
N VAL A 212 -10.02 -0.43 7.58
CA VAL A 212 -8.57 -0.27 7.57
C VAL A 212 -8.05 -0.65 6.20
N ILE A 213 -7.37 0.29 5.54
CA ILE A 213 -6.66 -0.05 4.31
C ILE A 213 -5.39 -0.80 4.68
N PHE A 214 -5.20 -2.01 4.16
CA PHE A 214 -3.97 -2.77 4.34
C PHE A 214 -3.46 -3.21 2.96
N THR A 215 -2.53 -2.43 2.40
CA THR A 215 -1.99 -2.65 1.05
C THR A 215 -0.57 -3.21 1.08
N SER A 216 -0.18 -3.93 0.02
CA SER A 216 1.20 -4.33 -0.26
C SER A 216 2.00 -3.22 -0.97
N GLN A 217 1.38 -2.11 -1.33
CA GLN A 217 2.08 -0.95 -1.90
C GLN A 217 2.79 -0.13 -0.83
N TYR A 218 3.92 0.48 -1.23
CA TYR A 218 4.66 1.42 -0.38
C TYR A 218 3.86 2.69 -0.10
N PHE A 219 4.15 3.32 1.03
CA PHE A 219 3.51 4.55 1.47
C PHE A 219 3.43 5.63 0.38
N TYR A 220 4.54 5.90 -0.30
CA TYR A 220 4.61 7.00 -1.29
C TYR A 220 3.73 6.78 -2.53
N THR A 221 3.40 5.53 -2.86
CA THR A 221 2.54 5.21 -4.02
C THR A 221 1.07 5.17 -3.63
N ALA A 222 0.76 4.55 -2.49
CA ALA A 222 -0.61 4.30 -2.07
C ALA A 222 -1.29 5.51 -1.41
N THR A 223 -0.56 6.35 -0.66
CA THR A 223 -1.12 7.52 0.02
C THR A 223 -1.94 8.44 -0.90
N PRO A 224 -1.43 8.89 -2.08
CA PRO A 224 -2.23 9.75 -2.97
C PRO A 224 -3.46 9.04 -3.57
N ILE A 225 -3.47 7.70 -3.64
CA ILE A 225 -4.63 6.93 -4.07
C ILE A 225 -5.69 6.93 -2.97
N VAL A 226 -5.28 6.64 -1.73
CA VAL A 226 -6.19 6.61 -0.57
C VAL A 226 -6.80 7.98 -0.31
N GLU A 227 -6.01 9.05 -0.41
CA GLU A 227 -6.50 10.44 -0.27
C GLU A 227 -7.53 10.82 -1.35
N LYS A 228 -7.45 10.23 -2.55
CA LYS A 228 -8.47 10.45 -3.58
C LYS A 228 -9.72 9.62 -3.37
N LEU A 229 -9.60 8.46 -2.72
CA LEU A 229 -10.74 7.60 -2.38
C LEU A 229 -11.53 8.13 -1.17
N ASP A 230 -10.84 8.70 -0.19
CA ASP A 230 -11.43 9.34 0.99
C ASP A 230 -10.80 10.72 1.24
N PRO A 231 -11.25 11.77 0.52
CA PRO A 231 -10.68 13.12 0.58
C PRO A 231 -10.81 13.78 1.95
N TYR A 232 -11.84 13.41 2.70
CA TYR A 232 -12.16 14.00 4.01
C TYR A 232 -11.69 13.12 5.18
N GLY A 233 -11.20 11.90 4.92
CA GLY A 233 -10.76 10.97 5.95
C GLY A 233 -11.89 10.51 6.89
N MET A 234 -13.14 10.47 6.40
CA MET A 234 -14.31 10.17 7.23
C MET A 234 -14.61 8.67 7.31
N PHE A 235 -14.25 7.91 6.27
CA PHE A 235 -14.65 6.52 6.16
C PHE A 235 -13.53 5.55 6.54
N ILE A 236 -12.28 5.88 6.18
CA ILE A 236 -11.10 5.06 6.41
C ILE A 236 -10.42 5.52 7.70
N GLN A 237 -10.46 4.70 8.75
CA GLN A 237 -9.89 5.05 10.06
C GLN A 237 -8.37 4.90 10.10
N HIS A 238 -7.84 3.84 9.48
CA HIS A 238 -6.40 3.54 9.52
C HIS A 238 -5.87 3.08 8.15
N ARG A 239 -4.57 3.33 7.92
CA ARG A 239 -3.88 3.05 6.66
C ARG A 239 -2.57 2.33 6.96
N LEU A 240 -2.46 1.09 6.49
CA LEU A 240 -1.31 0.22 6.61
C LEU A 240 -0.77 -0.08 5.22
N PHE A 241 0.54 0.06 5.08
CA PHE A 241 1.25 0.00 3.80
C PHE A 241 2.24 -1.18 3.78
N ARG A 242 3.07 -1.27 2.74
CA ARG A 242 4.08 -2.32 2.58
C ARG A 242 4.99 -2.46 3.80
N GLU A 243 5.34 -1.35 4.43
CA GLU A 243 6.20 -1.27 5.61
C GLU A 243 5.59 -1.98 6.84
N SER A 244 4.27 -2.19 6.84
CA SER A 244 3.53 -2.91 7.89
C SER A 244 3.39 -4.41 7.61
N THR A 245 3.85 -4.90 6.46
CA THR A 245 3.76 -6.33 6.07
C THR A 245 5.06 -7.08 6.40
N ARG A 246 4.97 -8.40 6.55
CA ARG A 246 6.11 -9.28 6.77
C ARG A 246 6.55 -9.94 5.48
N SER A 247 7.83 -10.31 5.40
CA SER A 247 8.35 -11.15 4.33
C SER A 247 8.65 -12.54 4.87
N VAL A 248 7.84 -13.53 4.50
CA VAL A 248 8.03 -14.93 4.90
C VAL A 248 8.41 -15.71 3.66
N ASN A 249 9.60 -16.31 3.64
CA ASN A 249 10.14 -17.06 2.49
C ASN A 249 10.14 -16.26 1.17
N GLY A 250 10.34 -14.94 1.25
CA GLY A 250 10.34 -14.05 0.09
C GLY A 250 8.95 -13.65 -0.41
N GLN A 251 7.87 -14.11 0.23
CA GLN A 251 6.49 -13.71 -0.06
C GLN A 251 6.02 -12.66 0.94
N ILE A 252 5.21 -11.71 0.45
CA ILE A 252 4.60 -10.67 1.27
C ILE A 252 3.43 -11.29 2.03
N VAL A 253 3.41 -11.13 3.34
CA VAL A 253 2.36 -11.65 4.21
C VAL A 253 1.85 -10.54 5.14
N LYS A 254 0.53 -10.40 5.19
CA LYS A 254 -0.22 -9.51 6.07
C LYS A 254 -0.59 -10.27 7.34
N ASP A 255 0.29 -10.22 8.33
CA ASP A 255 0.10 -10.92 9.60
C ASP A 255 -0.87 -10.16 10.51
N LEU A 256 -2.07 -10.73 10.67
CA LEU A 256 -3.15 -10.12 11.45
C LEU A 256 -2.87 -10.11 12.96
N SER A 257 -1.92 -10.93 13.43
CA SER A 257 -1.56 -11.04 14.86
C SER A 257 -1.03 -9.73 15.44
N TYR A 258 -0.50 -8.85 14.59
CA TYR A 258 0.06 -7.56 14.97
C TYR A 258 -0.97 -6.42 14.92
N LEU A 259 -2.22 -6.67 14.49
CA LEU A 259 -3.22 -5.60 14.35
C LEU A 259 -3.76 -5.06 15.68
N ASN A 260 -3.49 -5.71 16.81
CA ASN A 260 -4.10 -5.35 18.10
C ASN A 260 -5.65 -5.32 18.04
N ARG A 261 -6.22 -6.33 17.38
CA ARG A 261 -7.67 -6.56 17.26
C ARG A 261 -7.98 -8.03 17.52
N ASP A 262 -9.19 -8.29 17.99
CA ASP A 262 -9.66 -9.67 18.17
C ASP A 262 -9.92 -10.33 16.81
N LEU A 263 -9.15 -11.38 16.48
CA LEU A 263 -9.25 -12.10 15.21
C LEU A 263 -10.64 -12.71 14.97
N SER A 264 -11.45 -12.94 16.00
CA SER A 264 -12.84 -13.40 15.81
C SER A 264 -13.75 -12.33 15.18
N LYS A 265 -13.30 -11.06 15.14
CA LYS A 265 -14.04 -9.91 14.62
C LYS A 265 -13.31 -9.17 13.49
N VAL A 266 -12.28 -9.77 12.93
CA VAL A 266 -11.49 -9.22 11.83
C VAL A 266 -11.82 -9.95 10.54
N VAL A 267 -12.10 -9.21 9.47
CA VAL A 267 -12.28 -9.75 8.11
C VAL A 267 -11.29 -9.06 7.19
N ILE A 268 -10.54 -9.82 6.40
CA ILE A 268 -9.65 -9.28 5.37
C ILE A 268 -10.17 -9.61 3.98
N VAL A 269 -10.28 -8.58 3.14
CA VAL A 269 -10.62 -8.70 1.72
C VAL A 269 -9.37 -8.40 0.90
N ASP A 270 -8.84 -9.43 0.24
CA ASP A 270 -7.65 -9.33 -0.61
C ASP A 270 -7.79 -10.26 -1.81
N THR A 271 -7.27 -9.86 -2.95
CA THR A 271 -7.30 -10.65 -4.19
C THR A 271 -6.19 -11.68 -4.27
N HIS A 272 -5.16 -11.52 -3.43
CA HIS A 272 -3.95 -12.32 -3.42
C HIS A 272 -3.93 -13.28 -2.21
N PRO A 273 -4.12 -14.60 -2.41
CA PRO A 273 -4.12 -15.57 -1.31
C PRO A 273 -2.78 -15.61 -0.54
N GLU A 274 -1.67 -15.32 -1.21
CA GLU A 274 -0.33 -15.30 -0.62
C GLU A 274 -0.21 -14.26 0.51
N HIS A 275 -0.91 -13.13 0.39
CA HIS A 275 -0.89 -12.10 1.43
C HIS A 275 -1.50 -12.59 2.73
N ILE A 276 -2.40 -13.57 2.69
CA ILE A 276 -3.17 -14.04 3.85
C ILE A 276 -2.74 -15.43 4.28
N GLY A 277 -1.55 -15.88 3.87
CA GLY A 277 -1.08 -17.25 4.12
C GLY A 277 -1.08 -17.68 5.60
N LEU A 278 -0.96 -16.75 6.54
CA LEU A 278 -0.99 -17.04 7.99
C LEU A 278 -2.40 -17.12 8.59
N HIS A 279 -3.39 -16.43 8.01
CA HIS A 279 -4.74 -16.30 8.58
C HIS A 279 -5.85 -16.56 7.53
N PRO A 280 -5.86 -17.73 6.85
CA PRO A 280 -6.82 -18.01 5.77
C PRO A 280 -8.28 -18.04 6.24
N ASP A 281 -8.53 -18.31 7.52
CA ASP A 281 -9.88 -18.37 8.09
C ASP A 281 -10.57 -17.00 8.20
N ASN A 282 -9.79 -15.91 8.12
CA ASN A 282 -10.28 -14.52 8.16
C ASN A 282 -10.41 -13.90 6.76
N ALA A 283 -10.11 -14.66 5.71
CA ALA A 283 -9.99 -14.18 4.34
C ALA A 283 -11.28 -14.25 3.55
N VAL A 284 -11.54 -13.19 2.79
CA VAL A 284 -12.47 -13.13 1.67
C VAL A 284 -11.65 -12.82 0.42
N ILE A 285 -11.60 -13.76 -0.52
CA ILE A 285 -10.74 -13.64 -1.71
C ILE A 285 -11.60 -13.48 -2.95
N PRO A 286 -11.97 -12.24 -3.32
CA PRO A 286 -12.67 -11.98 -4.57
C PRO A 286 -11.73 -12.11 -5.79
N PRO A 287 -12.27 -12.29 -7.00
CA PRO A 287 -11.47 -12.25 -8.21
C PRO A 287 -10.83 -10.87 -8.39
N LYS A 288 -9.64 -10.86 -8.99
CA LYS A 288 -8.93 -9.65 -9.40
C LYS A 288 -9.75 -8.86 -10.40
N TRP A 289 -9.76 -7.55 -10.24
CA TRP A 289 -10.40 -6.64 -11.18
C TRP A 289 -9.43 -6.25 -12.29
N ASP A 290 -9.86 -6.42 -13.52
CA ASP A 290 -9.10 -6.19 -14.76
C ASP A 290 -9.23 -4.77 -15.31
N GLY A 291 -10.01 -3.90 -14.64
CA GLY A 291 -10.30 -2.56 -15.12
C GLY A 291 -11.64 -2.43 -15.86
N ASN A 292 -12.43 -3.50 -15.99
CA ASN A 292 -13.72 -3.44 -16.66
C ASN A 292 -14.72 -2.51 -15.92
N PRO A 293 -15.26 -1.47 -16.58
CA PRO A 293 -16.24 -0.56 -15.97
C PRO A 293 -17.61 -1.19 -15.71
N GLY A 294 -17.90 -2.33 -16.34
CA GLY A 294 -19.13 -3.09 -16.11
C GLY A 294 -19.07 -4.03 -14.91
N ASP A 295 -17.95 -4.08 -14.18
CA ASP A 295 -17.79 -4.94 -13.01
C ASP A 295 -18.78 -4.55 -11.90
N LYS A 296 -19.43 -5.57 -11.32
CA LYS A 296 -20.33 -5.44 -10.17
C LYS A 296 -19.86 -6.27 -8.98
N GLY A 297 -18.70 -6.93 -9.07
CA GLY A 297 -18.22 -7.86 -8.06
C GLY A 297 -18.07 -7.21 -6.68
N LEU A 298 -17.56 -5.97 -6.62
CA LEU A 298 -17.37 -5.26 -5.35
C LEU A 298 -18.70 -4.92 -4.67
N VAL A 299 -19.66 -4.40 -5.43
CA VAL A 299 -21.01 -4.06 -4.91
C VAL A 299 -21.77 -5.32 -4.52
N ALA A 300 -21.60 -6.41 -5.25
CA ALA A 300 -22.25 -7.68 -4.97
C ALA A 300 -21.76 -8.34 -3.67
N LEU A 301 -20.60 -7.92 -3.15
CA LEU A 301 -20.06 -8.39 -1.86
C LEU A 301 -20.69 -7.66 -0.65
N ILE A 302 -21.28 -6.47 -0.86
CA ILE A 302 -21.85 -5.64 0.21
C ILE A 302 -22.92 -6.42 1.02
N PRO A 303 -23.92 -7.08 0.41
CA PRO A 303 -24.96 -7.77 1.16
C PRO A 303 -24.41 -8.82 2.15
N PHE A 304 -23.33 -9.50 1.76
CA PHE A 304 -22.68 -10.49 2.61
C PHE A 304 -21.98 -9.83 3.80
N LEU A 305 -21.15 -8.82 3.56
CA LEU A 305 -20.43 -8.11 4.64
C LEU A 305 -21.39 -7.35 5.55
N GLU A 306 -22.43 -6.73 4.99
CA GLU A 306 -23.49 -6.05 5.74
C GLU A 306 -24.20 -7.03 6.70
N SER A 307 -24.50 -8.25 6.25
CA SER A 307 -25.17 -9.26 7.08
C SER A 307 -24.39 -9.61 8.34
N ILE A 308 -23.06 -9.73 8.24
CA ILE A 308 -22.18 -9.98 9.39
C ILE A 308 -22.24 -8.80 10.36
N GLY A 309 -22.21 -7.56 9.85
CA GLY A 309 -22.34 -6.34 10.66
C GLY A 309 -23.70 -6.18 11.35
N ILE A 310 -24.78 -6.64 10.71
CA ILE A 310 -26.16 -6.57 11.24
C ILE A 310 -26.42 -7.66 12.28
N TYR A 311 -26.08 -8.91 11.98
CA TYR A 311 -26.33 -10.03 12.89
C TYR A 311 -25.35 -10.10 14.06
N LYS A 312 -24.18 -9.46 13.92
CA LYS A 312 -23.15 -9.37 14.96
C LYS A 312 -22.77 -10.74 15.56
N PRO A 313 -22.32 -11.70 14.73
CA PRO A 313 -21.91 -13.02 15.21
C PRO A 313 -20.69 -12.92 16.15
N PRO A 314 -20.58 -13.78 17.17
CA PRO A 314 -19.45 -13.73 18.10
C PRO A 314 -18.11 -14.04 17.43
N ASP A 315 -18.11 -14.87 16.38
CA ASP A 315 -16.92 -15.20 15.58
C ASP A 315 -17.27 -15.26 14.09
N VAL A 316 -16.52 -14.55 13.26
CA VAL A 316 -16.70 -14.49 11.81
C VAL A 316 -16.09 -15.70 11.07
N ARG A 317 -15.05 -16.34 11.63
CA ARG A 317 -14.27 -17.38 10.93
C ARG A 317 -15.09 -18.59 10.48
N PRO A 318 -16.02 -19.14 11.28
CA PRO A 318 -16.86 -20.26 10.84
C PRO A 318 -17.78 -19.88 9.67
N ILE A 319 -18.23 -18.63 9.64
CA ILE A 319 -19.08 -18.10 8.57
C ILE A 319 -18.26 -18.01 7.29
N LEU A 320 -17.08 -17.37 7.35
CA LEU A 320 -16.18 -17.24 6.19
C LEU A 320 -15.79 -18.61 5.63
N LYS A 321 -15.46 -19.56 6.51
CA LYS A 321 -15.11 -20.95 6.13
C LYS A 321 -16.22 -21.66 5.34
N ALA A 322 -17.49 -21.38 5.63
CA ALA A 322 -18.62 -21.97 4.91
C ALA A 322 -18.73 -21.51 3.44
N TYR A 323 -18.15 -20.35 3.12
CA TYR A 323 -18.14 -19.75 1.80
C TYR A 323 -16.76 -19.83 1.09
N GLN A 324 -15.73 -20.39 1.74
CA GLN A 324 -14.42 -20.58 1.11
C GLN A 324 -14.55 -21.44 -0.17
N GLY A 325 -13.93 -20.97 -1.25
CA GLY A 325 -13.91 -21.65 -2.55
C GLY A 325 -15.20 -21.54 -3.37
N LYS A 326 -16.20 -20.78 -2.89
CA LYS A 326 -17.45 -20.51 -3.62
C LYS A 326 -17.52 -19.05 -4.04
N ASP A 327 -18.39 -18.75 -5.00
CA ASP A 327 -18.73 -17.37 -5.36
C ASP A 327 -19.66 -16.78 -4.28
N ILE A 328 -19.08 -16.01 -3.37
CA ILE A 328 -19.73 -15.49 -2.16
C ILE A 328 -20.99 -14.69 -2.51
N PRO A 329 -20.96 -13.68 -3.41
CA PRO A 329 -22.16 -12.97 -3.84
C PRO A 329 -23.33 -13.86 -4.27
N ILE A 330 -23.07 -14.86 -5.12
CA ILE A 330 -24.13 -15.69 -5.71
C ILE A 330 -24.73 -16.63 -4.65
N GLU A 331 -23.87 -17.32 -3.90
CA GLU A 331 -24.32 -18.25 -2.86
C GLU A 331 -25.06 -17.53 -1.73
N TYR A 332 -24.57 -16.35 -1.35
CA TYR A 332 -25.24 -15.54 -0.33
C TYR A 332 -26.59 -15.03 -0.82
N ALA A 333 -26.70 -14.56 -2.07
CA ALA A 333 -27.97 -14.12 -2.64
C ALA A 333 -29.01 -15.26 -2.69
N LYS A 334 -28.58 -16.48 -3.01
CA LYS A 334 -29.44 -17.67 -2.96
C LYS A 334 -29.93 -17.94 -1.54
N ARG A 335 -29.04 -17.91 -0.55
CA ARG A 335 -29.39 -18.11 0.86
C ARG A 335 -30.34 -17.04 1.38
N GLU A 336 -30.09 -15.77 1.03
CA GLU A 336 -30.98 -14.65 1.39
C GLU A 336 -32.38 -14.83 0.77
N ALA A 337 -32.49 -15.35 -0.45
CA ALA A 337 -33.78 -15.64 -1.08
C ALA A 337 -34.52 -16.79 -0.38
N GLU A 338 -33.81 -17.85 0.02
CA GLU A 338 -34.36 -18.97 0.78
C GLU A 338 -34.88 -18.50 2.15
N ASP A 339 -34.09 -17.71 2.89
CA ASP A 339 -34.48 -17.15 4.19
C ASP A 339 -35.72 -16.25 4.07
N LYS A 340 -35.82 -15.46 2.99
CA LYS A 340 -37.01 -14.65 2.68
C LYS A 340 -38.23 -15.52 2.40
N GLN A 341 -38.10 -16.59 1.62
CA GLN A 341 -39.22 -17.50 1.35
C GLN A 341 -39.71 -18.17 2.63
N VAL A 342 -38.80 -18.63 3.48
CA VAL A 342 -39.13 -19.21 4.80
C VAL A 342 -39.84 -18.19 5.70
N HIS A 343 -39.39 -16.92 5.71
CA HIS A 343 -40.05 -15.84 6.44
C HIS A 343 -41.48 -15.60 5.93
N VAL A 344 -41.66 -15.53 4.61
CA VAL A 344 -42.98 -15.37 3.97
C VAL A 344 -43.90 -16.55 4.31
N GLU A 345 -43.41 -17.79 4.20
CA GLU A 345 -44.19 -18.97 4.56
C GLU A 345 -44.58 -18.99 6.03
N ASN A 346 -43.65 -18.66 6.92
CA ASN A 346 -43.91 -18.58 8.36
C ASN A 346 -44.92 -17.48 8.67
N TRP A 347 -44.89 -16.35 7.96
CA TRP A 347 -45.88 -15.29 8.08
C TRP A 347 -47.26 -15.73 7.58
N MET A 348 -47.32 -16.38 6.40
CA MET A 348 -48.57 -16.91 5.83
C MET A 348 -49.18 -17.99 6.75
N LYS A 349 -48.36 -18.86 7.35
CA LYS A 349 -48.78 -19.86 8.34
C LYS A 349 -49.30 -19.21 9.63
N LYS A 350 -48.69 -18.11 10.07
CA LYS A 350 -49.11 -17.33 11.26
C LYS A 350 -50.35 -16.45 10.99
N GLY A 351 -50.73 -16.22 9.73
CA GLY A 351 -51.60 -15.10 9.36
C GLY A 351 -52.77 -15.43 8.40
N LYS A 352 -53.76 -16.17 8.91
CA LYS A 352 -55.20 -16.02 8.56
C LYS A 352 -55.99 -15.41 9.74
N GLY A 353 -55.34 -14.70 10.67
CA GLY A 353 -55.93 -14.34 11.96
C GLY A 353 -55.55 -13.00 12.60
N VAL A 354 -54.98 -12.04 11.86
CA VAL A 354 -54.77 -10.67 12.39
C VAL A 354 -55.41 -9.67 11.44
N ASP A 355 -56.52 -9.09 11.89
CA ASP A 355 -57.39 -8.17 11.18
C ASP A 355 -56.63 -6.87 10.81
N VAL A 356 -56.53 -6.59 9.52
CA VAL A 356 -55.68 -5.54 8.91
C VAL A 356 -56.31 -4.14 9.02
N LYS A 357 -56.96 -3.83 10.15
CA LYS A 357 -57.81 -2.62 10.29
C LYS A 357 -57.18 -1.43 11.01
N PHE A 358 -55.91 -1.52 11.46
CA PHE A 358 -55.29 -0.43 12.22
C PHE A 358 -54.10 0.28 11.52
N SER A 359 -53.64 -0.21 10.36
CA SER A 359 -52.46 0.36 9.67
C SER A 359 -52.77 1.47 8.67
N SER A 360 -54.04 1.78 8.41
CA SER A 360 -54.47 2.74 7.38
C SER A 360 -54.64 4.19 7.87
N LEU A 361 -54.42 4.49 9.14
CA LEU A 361 -54.69 5.83 9.71
C LEU A 361 -53.44 6.68 10.01
N PHE A 362 -52.22 6.15 9.79
CA PHE A 362 -50.96 6.87 10.08
C PHE A 362 -49.91 6.87 8.95
N SER A 363 -50.24 6.44 7.73
CA SER A 363 -49.28 6.41 6.61
C SER A 363 -49.68 7.38 5.49
N ALA A 364 -49.30 8.64 5.67
CA ALA A 364 -49.24 9.64 4.60
C ALA A 364 -47.80 9.72 4.06
N SER A 365 -47.32 8.67 3.39
CA SER A 365 -46.19 8.75 2.48
C SER A 365 -46.23 7.57 1.49
N SER A 366 -46.32 7.91 0.21
CA SER A 366 -46.51 7.01 -0.91
C SER A 366 -45.30 6.10 -1.13
N THR A 367 -45.27 4.95 -0.47
CA THR A 367 -44.38 3.84 -0.81
C THR A 367 -45.25 2.63 -1.15
N PRO A 368 -45.02 1.91 -2.26
CA PRO A 368 -45.77 0.69 -2.55
C PRO A 368 -45.40 -0.39 -1.53
N SER A 369 -46.09 -0.40 -0.39
CA SER A 369 -45.91 -1.42 0.64
C SER A 369 -46.55 -2.72 0.15
N SER A 370 -45.72 -3.69 -0.24
CA SER A 370 -46.18 -5.07 -0.34
C SER A 370 -46.84 -5.49 0.99
N PRO A 371 -47.88 -6.32 0.98
CA PRO A 371 -48.62 -6.71 2.20
C PRO A 371 -47.81 -7.60 3.16
N ILE A 372 -46.64 -8.07 2.75
CA ILE A 372 -45.74 -8.93 3.52
C ILE A 372 -44.83 -8.04 4.39
N PRO A 373 -44.67 -8.32 5.70
CA PRO A 373 -43.75 -7.58 6.55
C PRO A 373 -42.30 -7.85 6.16
N LEU A 374 -41.50 -6.78 6.15
CA LEU A 374 -40.06 -6.85 5.83
C LEU A 374 -39.34 -7.82 6.75
N THR A 375 -38.32 -8.50 6.21
CA THR A 375 -37.43 -9.33 7.01
C THR A 375 -36.58 -8.42 7.93
N TYR A 376 -36.12 -8.93 9.08
CA TYR A 376 -35.26 -8.17 10.00
C TYR A 376 -34.04 -7.54 9.28
N LEU A 377 -33.39 -8.32 8.41
CA LEU A 377 -32.27 -7.85 7.60
C LEU A 377 -32.67 -6.71 6.67
N GLU A 378 -33.83 -6.79 6.02
CA GLU A 378 -34.31 -5.74 5.10
C GLU A 378 -34.69 -4.46 5.82
N GLN A 379 -35.28 -4.57 7.01
CA GLN A 379 -35.57 -3.42 7.86
C GLN A 379 -34.26 -2.71 8.24
N LYS A 380 -33.25 -3.46 8.68
CA LYS A 380 -31.95 -2.92 9.06
C LYS A 380 -31.17 -2.35 7.88
N ARG A 381 -31.24 -2.99 6.71
CA ARG A 381 -30.66 -2.46 5.46
C ARG A 381 -31.28 -1.12 5.08
N ARG A 382 -32.61 -0.99 5.19
CA ARG A 382 -33.30 0.27 4.92
C ARG A 382 -32.86 1.38 5.86
N GLU A 383 -32.74 1.08 7.16
CA GLU A 383 -32.24 2.01 8.18
C GLU A 383 -30.80 2.46 7.87
N ALA A 384 -29.91 1.53 7.52
CA ALA A 384 -28.54 1.84 7.12
C ALA A 384 -28.47 2.66 5.83
N GLN A 385 -29.35 2.39 4.86
CA GLN A 385 -29.45 3.18 3.63
C GLN A 385 -29.96 4.60 3.90
N SER A 386 -30.95 4.79 4.78
CA SER A 386 -31.37 6.15 5.17
C SER A 386 -30.24 6.89 5.87
N LEU A 387 -29.51 6.22 6.77
CA LEU A 387 -28.37 6.83 7.46
C LEU A 387 -27.24 7.22 6.50
N TYR A 388 -26.94 6.35 5.53
CA TYR A 388 -26.00 6.66 4.45
C TYR A 388 -26.39 7.92 3.68
N LEU A 389 -27.65 8.02 3.26
CA LEU A 389 -28.14 9.16 2.48
C LEU A 389 -28.11 10.46 3.31
N GLU A 390 -28.45 10.38 4.59
CA GLU A 390 -28.35 11.51 5.53
C GLU A 390 -26.89 11.97 5.70
N GLU A 391 -25.95 11.04 5.85
CA GLU A 391 -24.51 11.32 5.97
C GLU A 391 -23.97 11.96 4.68
N MET A 392 -24.29 11.41 3.51
CA MET A 392 -23.88 12.01 2.23
C MET A 392 -24.45 13.42 2.05
N ALA A 393 -25.72 13.62 2.39
CA ALA A 393 -26.35 14.94 2.32
C ALA A 393 -25.74 15.94 3.31
N PHE A 394 -25.28 15.47 4.48
CA PHE A 394 -24.55 16.28 5.44
C PHE A 394 -23.17 16.69 4.90
N ILE A 395 -22.44 15.75 4.31
CA ILE A 395 -21.13 16.00 3.69
C ILE A 395 -21.28 17.02 2.55
N GLU A 396 -22.29 16.86 1.70
CA GLU A 396 -22.53 17.76 0.57
C GLU A 396 -22.84 19.19 1.04
N LYS A 397 -23.67 19.36 2.07
CA LYS A 397 -23.99 20.67 2.66
C LYS A 397 -22.77 21.37 3.26
N ASN A 398 -21.89 20.61 3.91
CA ASN A 398 -20.77 21.14 4.68
C ASN A 398 -19.42 21.06 3.94
N LYS A 399 -19.44 20.64 2.67
CA LYS A 399 -18.26 20.54 1.81
C LYS A 399 -17.29 21.73 1.86
N PRO A 400 -17.74 23.01 1.74
CA PRO A 400 -16.81 24.14 1.75
C PRO A 400 -16.11 24.33 3.10
N GLU A 401 -16.80 24.03 4.21
CA GLU A 401 -16.20 24.09 5.55
C GLU A 401 -15.13 23.01 5.72
N PHE A 402 -15.38 21.77 5.24
CA PHE A 402 -14.38 20.71 5.27
C PHE A 402 -13.14 21.05 4.45
N GLU A 403 -13.32 21.61 3.25
CA GLU A 403 -12.19 22.01 2.40
C GLU A 403 -11.36 23.11 3.05
N ARG A 404 -12.01 24.09 3.68
CA ARG A 404 -11.34 25.15 4.44
C ARG A 404 -10.51 24.58 5.59
N LEU A 405 -11.11 23.69 6.41
CA LEU A 405 -10.41 23.06 7.54
C LEU A 405 -9.20 22.24 7.08
N ILE A 406 -9.35 21.47 6.00
CA ILE A 406 -8.25 20.69 5.42
C ILE A 406 -7.12 21.59 4.93
N GLU A 407 -7.44 22.75 4.33
CA GLU A 407 -6.43 23.69 3.87
C GLU A 407 -5.70 24.37 5.04
N GLU A 408 -6.43 24.75 6.09
CA GLU A 408 -5.86 25.28 7.33
C GLU A 408 -4.91 24.27 7.99
N ASP A 409 -5.32 23.01 8.10
CA ASP A 409 -4.47 21.92 8.64
C ASP A 409 -3.23 21.68 7.77
N LYS A 410 -3.36 21.71 6.44
CA LYS A 410 -2.22 21.59 5.54
C LYS A 410 -1.23 22.73 5.73
N LYS A 411 -1.71 23.97 5.87
CA LYS A 411 -0.86 25.14 6.15
C LYS A 411 -0.18 25.03 7.51
N ALA A 412 -0.90 24.56 8.54
CA ALA A 412 -0.35 24.33 9.87
C ALA A 412 0.72 23.22 9.89
N GLN A 413 0.50 22.14 9.13
CA GLN A 413 1.49 21.07 8.99
C GLN A 413 2.74 21.56 8.28
N VAL A 414 2.59 22.31 7.17
CA VAL A 414 3.73 22.87 6.43
C VAL A 414 4.51 23.87 7.28
N SER A 415 3.86 24.71 8.09
CA SER A 415 4.54 25.66 8.98
C SER A 415 5.25 24.98 10.17
N GLN A 416 4.80 23.79 10.57
CA GLN A 416 5.45 22.98 11.60
C GLN A 416 6.58 22.10 11.05
N MET A 417 6.72 21.96 9.72
CA MET A 417 7.88 21.28 9.15
C MET A 417 9.12 22.14 9.44
N PRO A 418 10.15 21.58 10.11
CA PRO A 418 11.32 22.36 10.48
C PRO A 418 12.00 22.88 9.20
N ASP A 419 12.30 24.19 9.15
CA ASP A 419 13.01 24.87 8.06
C ASP A 419 14.31 24.16 7.63
N ASN A 420 14.86 23.34 8.53
CA ASN A 420 16.01 22.47 8.28
C ASN A 420 15.78 21.45 7.16
N LEU A 421 14.54 21.03 6.84
CA LEU A 421 14.27 20.08 5.76
C LEU A 421 14.42 20.72 4.37
N PHE A 422 13.91 21.94 4.20
CA PHE A 422 14.13 22.75 2.98
C PHE A 422 15.59 23.21 2.87
N GLY A 423 16.22 23.55 4.01
CA GLY A 423 17.64 23.88 4.07
C GLY A 423 18.56 22.70 3.70
N VAL A 424 18.24 21.47 4.13
CA VAL A 424 18.99 20.25 3.78
C VAL A 424 18.80 19.86 2.31
N LEU A 425 17.60 20.03 1.75
CA LEU A 425 17.34 19.81 0.32
C LEU A 425 18.04 20.87 -0.56
N GLY A 426 18.09 22.13 -0.11
CA GLY A 426 18.86 23.20 -0.74
C GLY A 426 20.37 22.99 -0.67
N ALA A 427 20.86 22.45 0.46
CA ALA A 427 22.26 22.11 0.64
C ALA A 427 22.70 20.88 -0.20
N MET A 428 21.81 19.89 -0.40
CA MET A 428 22.07 18.75 -1.31
C MET A 428 21.98 19.13 -2.79
N THR A 429 21.21 20.15 -3.16
CA THR A 429 21.06 20.62 -4.55
C THR A 429 22.03 21.73 -4.95
N GLY A 430 22.97 22.10 -4.07
CA GLY A 430 24.08 23.00 -4.41
C GLY A 430 23.68 24.47 -4.57
N ALA A 431 22.57 24.92 -3.97
CA ALA A 431 22.22 26.33 -3.91
C ALA A 431 22.70 26.94 -2.59
N SER A 432 23.86 27.61 -2.61
CA SER A 432 24.33 28.41 -1.47
C SER A 432 23.39 29.59 -1.19
N PRO A 433 23.01 29.85 0.07
CA PRO A 433 22.32 31.09 0.43
C PRO A 433 23.34 32.24 0.48
N ARG A 434 23.13 33.27 -0.33
CA ARG A 434 23.88 34.53 -0.23
C ARG A 434 23.42 35.30 1.02
N GLY A 435 24.35 35.38 1.98
CA GLY A 435 24.70 36.50 2.86
C GLY A 435 23.61 37.51 3.28
N GLY A 436 23.42 37.61 4.59
CA GLY A 436 22.56 38.61 5.23
C GLY A 436 23.17 40.01 5.42
N ALA A 437 22.28 40.94 5.75
CA ALA A 437 22.46 42.21 6.47
C ALA A 437 21.04 42.62 6.89
N GLY A 438 20.71 43.18 8.05
CA GLY A 438 21.40 43.71 9.21
C GLY A 438 20.27 44.34 10.07
N ALA A 439 20.41 44.30 11.39
CA ALA A 439 19.42 44.81 12.34
C ALA A 439 19.14 46.32 12.18
N GLY A 440 17.89 46.74 12.41
CA GLY A 440 17.52 48.15 12.54
C GLY A 440 16.06 48.32 12.98
N ALA A 441 15.86 48.93 14.13
CA ALA A 441 14.59 49.13 14.82
C ALA A 441 13.76 50.31 14.27
N GLY A 442 12.43 50.24 14.49
CA GLY A 442 11.55 51.41 14.68
C GLY A 442 10.88 52.01 13.44
N GLY A 443 9.56 52.21 13.49
CA GLY A 443 8.85 53.11 12.58
C GLY A 443 7.37 52.77 12.31
N GLU A 444 6.48 53.58 12.87
CA GLU A 444 5.02 53.64 12.70
C GLU A 444 4.49 53.88 11.27
N VAL A 445 3.25 53.40 11.05
CA VAL A 445 2.09 54.03 10.36
C VAL A 445 2.20 54.44 8.88
N SER A 446 1.35 53.83 8.04
CA SER A 446 0.29 54.49 7.23
C SER A 446 0.02 53.73 5.91
N GLY A 447 -1.26 53.50 5.61
CA GLY A 447 -1.72 52.75 4.44
C GLY A 447 -1.70 53.49 3.11
N LYS A 448 -1.91 52.72 2.04
CA LYS A 448 -2.80 53.07 0.92
C LYS A 448 -3.05 51.88 -0.01
N ASP A 449 -4.30 51.81 -0.43
CA ASP A 449 -4.93 50.88 -1.36
C ASP A 449 -4.25 50.82 -2.74
N GLY A 450 -4.43 49.69 -3.45
CA GLY A 450 -4.38 49.74 -4.90
C GLY A 450 -4.18 48.43 -5.66
N LYS A 451 -5.33 47.79 -5.98
CA LYS A 451 -5.62 47.00 -7.19
C LYS A 451 -5.03 45.59 -7.30
N GLY A 452 -5.96 44.65 -7.49
CA GLY A 452 -5.71 43.25 -7.76
C GLY A 452 -5.45 42.95 -9.23
N GLU A 453 -4.96 41.74 -9.45
CA GLU A 453 -5.01 41.06 -10.73
C GLU A 453 -5.31 39.58 -10.48
N GLU A 454 -6.45 39.17 -11.01
CA GLU A 454 -7.08 37.87 -10.88
C GLU A 454 -6.50 36.95 -11.96
N VAL A 455 -5.61 36.01 -11.59
CA VAL A 455 -5.10 35.01 -12.55
C VAL A 455 -5.94 33.74 -12.44
N LYS A 456 -6.89 33.66 -13.37
CA LYS A 456 -7.79 32.54 -13.63
C LYS A 456 -7.00 31.41 -14.31
N VAL A 457 -6.66 30.34 -13.60
CA VAL A 457 -6.13 29.11 -14.19
C VAL A 457 -7.29 28.17 -14.49
N LYS A 458 -7.50 27.92 -15.79
CA LYS A 458 -8.47 26.99 -16.35
C LYS A 458 -7.72 25.97 -17.18
N VAL A 459 -7.73 24.69 -16.79
CA VAL A 459 -7.32 23.55 -17.63
C VAL A 459 -8.10 22.34 -17.09
N ALA A 460 -9.19 21.90 -17.72
CA ALA A 460 -9.34 21.10 -18.94
C ALA A 460 -9.08 19.60 -18.70
#